data_AF-A0A3D0M607-F1
#
_entry.id   AF-A0A3D0M607-F1
#
_cell.length_a   1.000
_cell.length_b   1.000
_cell.length_c   1.000
_cell.angle_alpha   90.00
_cell.angle_beta   90.00
_cell.angle_gamma   90.00
#
_symmetry.space_group_name_H-M   'P 1'
#
loop_
_entity.id
_entity.type
_entity.pdbx_description
1 polymer ?
#
loop_
_entity_poly.entity_id
_entity_poly.type
_entity_poly.pdbx_seq_one_letter_code
_entity_poly.pdbx_strand_id
1 'polypeptide(L)'
;MANNIALFFDTGKNKMEFSEVLTEVQKFLARKYASLITNNPEEQRRQITAYIAKYIADNRYGVEGLDNDTLVERLYSEMAEFSFLTKYLFAPDVEELNINSWKDVKITY
;
A
#
# COMPACT_ATOMS: atom_id res chain seq x y z
N MET A 1 2.07 -7.12 -25.41
CA MET A 1 1.57 -8.35 -24.77
C MET A 1 0.54 -7.90 -23.74
N ALA A 2 -0.73 -8.30 -23.90
CA ALA A 2 -1.78 -7.91 -22.98
C ALA A 2 -1.62 -8.68 -21.65
N ASN A 3 -1.59 -7.96 -20.52
CA ASN A 3 -1.51 -8.56 -19.19
C ASN A 3 -2.82 -9.30 -18.89
N ASN A 4 -2.82 -10.62 -19.05
CA ASN A 4 -3.93 -11.54 -18.74
C ASN A 4 -4.25 -11.64 -17.23
N ILE A 5 -3.58 -10.84 -16.40
CA ILE A 5 -3.79 -10.76 -14.95
C ILE A 5 -5.23 -10.29 -14.68
N ALA A 6 -5.77 -9.36 -15.45
CA ALA A 6 -7.14 -8.86 -15.27
C ALA A 6 -8.24 -9.95 -15.34
N LEU A 7 -7.99 -11.08 -16.00
CA LEU A 7 -8.99 -12.14 -16.20
C LEU A 7 -9.14 -13.08 -14.98
N PHE A 8 -8.16 -13.11 -14.08
CA PHE A 8 -8.19 -13.96 -12.88
C PHE A 8 -8.70 -13.25 -11.62
N PHE A 9 -8.90 -11.94 -11.69
CA PHE A 9 -9.21 -11.09 -10.56
C PHE A 9 -10.64 -10.57 -10.70
N ASP A 10 -11.64 -11.45 -10.52
CA ASP A 10 -12.99 -11.04 -10.10
C ASP A 10 -12.93 -10.59 -8.62
N THR A 11 -12.09 -9.59 -8.36
CA THR A 11 -11.87 -8.94 -7.06
C THR A 11 -12.80 -7.74 -6.98
N GLY A 12 -13.71 -7.77 -6.01
CA GLY A 12 -14.76 -6.74 -5.91
C GLY A 12 -16.08 -7.24 -5.34
N LYS A 13 -16.22 -8.53 -5.03
CA LYS A 13 -17.42 -9.07 -4.36
C LYS A 13 -17.51 -8.70 -2.88
N ASN A 14 -16.37 -8.51 -2.21
CA ASN A 14 -16.31 -8.11 -0.81
C ASN A 14 -15.69 -6.72 -0.70
N LYS A 15 -16.52 -5.70 -0.97
CA LYS A 15 -16.14 -4.30 -0.79
C LYS A 15 -16.03 -4.02 0.71
N MET A 16 -14.82 -3.70 1.14
CA MET A 16 -14.52 -3.37 2.53
C MET A 16 -13.95 -1.96 2.62
N GLU A 17 -13.98 -1.38 3.82
CA GLU A 17 -13.30 -0.12 4.06
C GLU A 17 -11.78 -0.32 3.95
N PHE A 18 -11.08 0.69 3.45
CA PHE A 18 -9.63 0.62 3.27
C PHE A 18 -8.91 0.27 4.60
N SER A 19 -9.37 0.84 5.71
CA SER A 19 -8.81 0.60 7.05
C SER A 19 -8.92 -0.86 7.49
N GLU A 20 -10.00 -1.56 7.11
CA GLU A 20 -10.19 -2.97 7.42
C GLU A 20 -9.25 -3.84 6.59
N VAL A 21 -9.15 -3.56 5.28
CA VAL A 21 -8.21 -4.27 4.38
C VAL A 21 -6.76 -4.06 4.85
N LEU A 22 -6.40 -2.83 5.21
CA LEU A 22 -5.08 -2.50 5.77
C LEU A 22 -4.79 -3.32 7.04
N THR A 23 -5.76 -3.40 7.95
CA THR A 23 -5.62 -4.15 9.20
C THR A 23 -5.38 -5.65 8.94
N GLU A 24 -6.12 -6.25 8.01
CA GLU A 24 -5.96 -7.67 7.68
C GLU A 24 -4.63 -7.97 6.98
N VAL A 25 -4.21 -7.10 6.05
CA VAL A 25 -2.92 -7.20 5.37
C VAL A 25 -1.77 -7.06 6.37
N GLN A 26 -1.85 -6.10 7.30
CA GLN A 26 -0.86 -5.92 8.38
C GLN A 26 -0.74 -7.19 9.23
N LYS A 27 -1.87 -7.79 9.66
CA LYS A 27 -1.86 -9.06 10.42
C LYS A 27 -1.24 -10.20 9.61
N PHE A 28 -1.54 -10.29 8.33
CA PHE A 28 -1.00 -11.32 7.44
C PHE A 28 0.52 -11.18 7.30
N LEU A 29 1.00 -9.96 7.01
CA LEU A 29 2.42 -9.70 6.87
C LEU A 29 3.15 -9.88 8.20
N ALA A 30 2.60 -9.41 9.33
CA ALA A 30 3.15 -9.58 10.70
C ALA A 30 3.61 -11.01 10.98
N ARG A 31 2.83 -11.99 10.53
CA ARG A 31 3.13 -13.44 10.68
C ARG A 31 4.28 -13.93 9.80
N LYS A 32 4.60 -13.19 8.73
CA LYS A 32 5.65 -13.49 7.74
C LYS A 32 6.87 -12.57 7.85
N TYR A 33 6.84 -11.51 8.66
CA TYR A 33 7.91 -10.49 8.70
C TYR A 33 9.31 -11.06 8.90
N ALA A 34 9.47 -12.09 9.73
CA ALA A 34 10.77 -12.72 9.95
C ALA A 34 11.44 -13.24 8.65
N SER A 35 10.66 -13.65 7.64
CA SER A 35 11.17 -14.11 6.35
C SER A 35 11.31 -13.00 5.29
N LEU A 36 10.82 -11.78 5.56
CA LEU A 36 10.81 -10.65 4.63
C LEU A 36 11.97 -9.66 4.87
N ILE A 37 12.78 -9.90 5.90
CA ILE A 37 13.96 -9.08 6.21
C ILE A 37 15.05 -9.45 5.19
N THR A 38 15.17 -8.62 4.16
CA THR A 38 16.27 -8.66 3.19
C THR A 38 17.08 -7.37 3.32
N ASN A 39 18.39 -7.43 3.07
CA ASN A 39 19.26 -6.24 3.09
C ASN A 39 19.14 -5.38 1.80
N ASN A 40 18.22 -5.72 0.89
CA ASN A 40 18.01 -5.01 -0.36
C ASN A 40 16.60 -4.36 -0.38
N PRO A 41 16.50 -3.02 -0.30
CA PRO A 41 15.22 -2.31 -0.30
C PRO A 41 14.33 -2.56 -1.52
N GLU A 42 14.92 -2.68 -2.72
CA GLU A 42 14.18 -2.93 -3.97
C GLU A 42 13.57 -4.33 -4.02
N GLU A 43 14.33 -5.31 -3.52
CA GLU A 43 13.84 -6.68 -3.39
C GLU A 43 12.77 -6.78 -2.30
N GLN A 44 12.99 -6.10 -1.18
CA GLN A 44 12.00 -6.02 -0.09
C GLN A 44 10.68 -5.42 -0.58
N ARG A 45 10.71 -4.31 -1.33
CA ARG A 45 9.52 -3.71 -1.94
C ARG A 45 8.78 -4.72 -2.80
N ARG A 46 9.46 -5.33 -3.77
CA ARG A 46 8.87 -6.32 -4.69
C ARG A 46 8.26 -7.51 -3.97
N GLN A 47 8.92 -8.02 -2.93
CA GLN A 47 8.40 -9.13 -2.14
C GLN A 47 7.14 -8.72 -1.38
N ILE A 48 7.17 -7.59 -0.66
CA ILE A 48 6.03 -7.12 0.12
C ILE A 48 4.82 -6.87 -0.81
N THR A 49 4.99 -6.15 -1.92
CA THR A 49 3.89 -5.88 -2.86
C THR A 49 3.33 -7.17 -3.47
N ALA A 50 4.18 -8.13 -3.83
CA ALA A 50 3.72 -9.45 -4.31
C ALA A 50 2.92 -10.22 -3.25
N TYR A 51 3.33 -10.17 -1.98
CA TYR A 51 2.58 -10.80 -0.90
C TYR A 51 1.24 -10.12 -0.62
N ILE A 52 1.18 -8.79 -0.68
CA ILE A 52 -0.06 -8.03 -0.57
C ILE A 52 -1.00 -8.43 -1.71
N ALA A 53 -0.53 -8.35 -2.96
CA ALA A 53 -1.30 -8.67 -4.16
C ALA A 53 -1.88 -10.09 -4.11
N LYS A 54 -1.06 -11.06 -3.69
CA LYS A 54 -1.52 -12.43 -3.47
C LYS A 54 -2.60 -12.51 -2.40
N TYR A 55 -2.39 -11.88 -1.25
CA TYR A 55 -3.31 -11.96 -0.13
C TYR A 55 -4.67 -11.32 -0.45
N ILE A 56 -4.71 -10.15 -1.10
CA ILE A 56 -5.97 -9.52 -1.50
C ILE A 56 -6.71 -10.37 -2.55
N ALA A 57 -5.99 -11.03 -3.46
CA ALA A 57 -6.57 -11.89 -4.48
C ALA A 57 -7.17 -13.16 -3.88
N ASP A 58 -6.42 -13.83 -3.00
CA ASP A 58 -6.83 -15.07 -2.32
C ASP A 58 -8.12 -14.84 -1.49
N ASN A 59 -8.26 -13.66 -0.87
CA ASN A 59 -9.42 -13.28 -0.06
C ASN A 59 -10.49 -12.47 -0.82
N ARG A 60 -10.25 -12.16 -2.11
CA ARG A 60 -11.11 -11.31 -2.96
C ARG A 60 -11.46 -9.95 -2.34
N TYR A 61 -10.52 -9.38 -1.60
CA TYR A 61 -10.68 -8.04 -1.03
C TYR A 61 -10.64 -6.98 -2.12
N GLY A 62 -11.51 -5.99 -1.98
CA GLY A 62 -11.54 -4.81 -2.83
C GLY A 62 -11.97 -3.61 -2.02
N VAL A 63 -11.51 -2.43 -2.45
CA VAL A 63 -11.90 -1.14 -1.87
C VAL A 63 -12.59 -0.33 -2.96
N GLU A 64 -13.70 0.30 -2.62
CA GLU A 64 -14.43 1.11 -3.59
C GLU A 64 -13.58 2.26 -4.13
N GLY A 65 -13.58 2.42 -5.47
CA GLY A 65 -12.83 3.46 -6.15
C GLY A 65 -11.33 3.18 -6.35
N LEU A 66 -10.83 1.99 -5.96
CA LEU A 66 -9.45 1.58 -6.21
C LEU A 66 -9.41 0.31 -7.06
N ASP A 67 -8.59 0.32 -8.12
CA ASP A 67 -8.18 -0.92 -8.78
C ASP A 67 -7.14 -1.67 -7.93
N ASN A 68 -6.84 -2.91 -8.29
CA ASN A 68 -5.95 -3.77 -7.51
C ASN A 68 -4.53 -3.22 -7.42
N ASP A 69 -3.98 -2.71 -8.52
CA ASP A 69 -2.60 -2.22 -8.55
C ASP A 69 -2.48 -1.00 -7.63
N THR A 70 -3.44 -0.08 -7.71
CA THR A 70 -3.54 1.09 -6.84
C THR A 70 -3.77 0.70 -5.38
N LEU A 71 -4.59 -0.31 -5.11
CA LEU A 71 -4.81 -0.82 -3.75
C LEU A 71 -3.52 -1.42 -3.16
N VAL A 72 -2.77 -2.22 -3.93
CA VAL A 72 -1.49 -2.80 -3.50
C VAL A 72 -0.46 -1.72 -3.19
N GLU A 73 -0.28 -0.75 -4.10
CA GLU A 73 0.67 0.35 -3.90
C GLU A 73 0.30 1.21 -2.70
N ARG A 74 -1.00 1.51 -2.52
CA ARG A 74 -1.47 2.26 -1.36
C ARG A 74 -1.24 1.49 -0.06
N LEU A 75 -1.55 0.20 -0.01
CA LEU A 75 -1.29 -0.64 1.16
C LEU A 75 0.21 -0.69 1.49
N TYR A 76 1.07 -0.83 0.49
CA TYR A 76 2.52 -0.79 0.68
C TYR A 76 2.98 0.55 1.29
N SER A 77 2.52 1.67 0.71
CA SER A 77 2.90 3.01 1.17
C SER A 77 2.48 3.29 2.62
N GLU A 78 1.28 2.84 3.03
CA GLU A 78 0.80 2.97 4.41
C GLU A 78 1.63 2.15 5.42
N MET A 79 2.25 1.04 5.00
CA MET A 79 2.96 0.13 5.91
C MET A 79 4.48 0.35 5.95
N ALA A 80 5.09 0.68 4.82
CA ALA A 80 6.54 0.67 4.65
C ALA A 80 7.12 2.06 4.35
N GLU A 81 6.29 3.03 3.99
CA GLU A 81 6.72 4.40 3.71
C GLU A 81 6.11 5.36 4.75
N PHE A 82 5.96 6.64 4.39
CA PHE A 82 5.37 7.67 5.25
C PHE A 82 3.93 7.98 4.85
N SER A 83 3.21 7.01 4.27
CA SER A 83 1.83 7.19 3.79
C SER A 83 1.74 8.39 2.83
N PHE A 84 0.70 9.21 2.93
CA PHE A 84 0.49 10.39 2.10
C PHE A 84 1.62 11.43 2.16
N LEU A 85 2.52 11.36 3.16
CA LEU A 85 3.67 12.26 3.28
C LEU A 85 4.81 11.88 2.34
N THR A 86 4.88 10.62 1.89
CA THR A 86 6.00 10.12 1.07
C THR A 86 6.27 10.99 -0.15
N LYS A 87 5.22 11.44 -0.84
CA LYS A 87 5.36 12.26 -2.05
C LYS A 87 5.90 13.67 -1.79
N TYR A 88 5.86 14.14 -0.54
CA TYR A 88 6.35 15.47 -0.15
C TYR A 88 7.73 15.41 0.50
N LEU A 89 8.04 14.35 1.26
CA LEU A 89 9.31 14.23 2.00
C LEU A 89 10.55 14.19 1.09
N PHE A 90 10.39 13.76 -0.15
CA PHE A 90 11.50 13.61 -1.10
C PHE A 90 11.35 14.51 -2.33
N ALA A 91 10.34 15.38 -2.33
CA ALA A 91 10.15 16.34 -3.41
C ALA A 91 11.23 17.44 -3.32
N PRO A 92 11.97 17.72 -4.40
CA PRO A 92 13.10 18.65 -4.38
C PRO A 92 12.67 20.11 -4.20
N ASP A 93 11.41 20.41 -4.47
CA ASP A 93 10.76 21.71 -4.40
C ASP A 93 9.94 21.88 -3.12
N VAL A 94 10.06 20.99 -2.13
CA VAL A 94 9.40 21.16 -0.81
C VAL A 94 10.43 21.66 0.19
N GLU A 95 10.20 22.87 0.71
CA GLU A 95 11.06 23.50 1.72
C GLU A 95 10.67 23.10 3.15
N GLU A 96 9.38 23.02 3.45
CA GLU A 96 8.88 22.80 4.81
C GLU A 96 7.58 21.97 4.82
N LEU A 97 7.47 21.03 5.77
CA LEU A 97 6.26 20.27 6.05
C LEU A 97 5.91 20.40 7.54
N ASN A 98 4.72 20.92 7.83
CA ASN A 98 4.21 21.13 9.19
C ASN A 98 2.90 20.39 9.45
N ILE A 99 2.79 19.76 10.63
CA ILE A 99 1.57 19.14 11.15
C ILE A 99 1.29 19.72 12.54
N ASN A 100 0.41 20.73 12.63
CA ASN A 100 0.19 21.44 13.90
C ASN A 100 -0.96 20.84 14.72
N SER A 101 -1.94 20.20 14.07
CA SER A 101 -3.11 19.63 14.75
C SER A 101 -3.84 18.60 13.88
N TRP A 102 -4.91 18.02 14.41
CA TRP A 102 -5.79 17.13 13.65
C TRP A 102 -6.35 17.85 12.41
N LYS A 103 -6.18 17.23 11.23
CA LYS A 103 -6.54 17.79 9.92
C LYS A 103 -5.84 19.11 9.57
N ASP A 104 -4.65 19.36 10.11
CA ASP A 104 -3.82 20.51 9.77
C ASP A 104 -2.45 20.07 9.28
N VAL A 105 -2.30 19.99 7.95
CA VAL A 105 -1.04 19.74 7.27
C VAL A 105 -0.75 20.93 6.35
N LYS A 106 0.40 21.57 6.54
CA LYS A 106 0.88 22.71 5.74
C LYS A 106 2.18 22.33 5.04
N ILE A 107 2.27 22.68 3.75
CA ILE A 107 3.41 22.38 2.88
C ILE A 107 3.85 23.69 2.25
N THR A 108 5.14 24.00 2.40
CA THR A 108 5.81 25.16 1.78
C THR A 108 6.74 24.62 0.69
N TYR A 109 6.76 25.30 -0.45
CA TYR A 109 7.54 24.95 -1.63
C TYR A 109 8.54 26.05 -1.96
#